data_AF-A0A2N0KF51-F1
#
_entry.id   AF-A0A2N0KF51-F1
#
_cell.length_a   1.000
_cell.length_b   1.000
_cell.length_c   1.000
_cell.angle_alpha   90.00
_cell.angle_beta   90.00
_cell.angle_gamma   90.00
#
_symmetry.space_group_name_H-M   'P 1'
#
loop_
_entity.id
_entity.type
_entity.pdbx_description
1 polymer ?
#
loop_
_entity_poly.entity_id
_entity_poly.type
_entity_poly.pdbx_seq_one_letter_code
_entity_poly.pdbx_strand_id
1 'polypeptide(L)' 'MPDGIPPYVLVVRIVSILGMSFALAIGLLLLIGGWILPALIAFACFAPSFGLLVMIERFAAVDSDAAES' A
#
# COMPACT_ATOMS: atom_id res chain seq x y z
N MET A 1 20.73 5.83 15.69
CA MET A 1 19.80 5.33 14.66
C MET A 1 19.09 6.56 14.14
N PRO A 2 19.34 7.01 12.91
CA PRO A 2 18.68 8.20 12.37
C PRO A 2 17.17 7.96 12.26
N ASP A 3 16.44 9.00 12.63
CA ASP A 3 15.00 9.25 12.45
C ASP A 3 14.07 8.51 13.43
N GLY A 4 13.36 9.28 14.26
CA GLY A 4 12.36 8.83 15.24
C GLY A 4 11.10 8.22 14.63
N ILE A 5 11.24 7.51 13.51
CA ILE A 5 10.14 6.87 12.80
C ILE A 5 9.84 5.54 13.50
N PRO A 6 8.61 5.33 13.99
CA PRO A 6 8.25 4.10 14.68
C PRO A 6 8.42 2.86 13.80
N PRO A 7 8.97 1.73 14.32
CA PRO A 7 9.22 0.51 13.54
C PRO A 7 7.99 -0.07 12.84
N TYR A 8 6.79 0.16 13.40
CA TYR A 8 5.54 -0.31 12.81
C TYR A 8 5.25 0.35 11.45
N VAL A 9 5.73 1.59 11.21
CA VAL A 9 5.53 2.31 9.94
C VAL A 9 6.28 1.62 8.81
N LEU A 10 7.49 1.12 9.09
CA LEU A 10 8.29 0.37 8.12
C LEU A 10 7.62 -0.95 7.75
N VAL A 11 7.10 -1.68 8.74
CA VAL A 11 6.39 -2.94 8.51
C VAL A 11 5.16 -2.71 7.64
N VAL A 12 4.39 -1.66 7.90
CA VAL A 12 3.22 -1.29 7.11
C VAL A 12 3.60 -0.98 5.66
N ARG A 13 4.65 -0.19 5.44
CA ARG A 13 5.12 0.13 4.08
C ARG A 13 5.46 -1.14 3.30
N ILE A 14 6.20 -2.06 3.91
CA ILE A 14 6.58 -3.33 3.29
C ILE A 14 5.33 -4.14 2.94
N VAL A 15 4.39 -4.32 3.89
CA VAL A 15 3.15 -5.08 3.67
C VAL A 15 2.30 -4.46 2.56
N SER A 16 2.17 -3.14 2.54
CA SER A 16 1.39 -2.45 1.50
C SER A 16 2.06 -2.51 0.13
N ILE A 17 3.38 -2.35 0.02
CA ILE A 17 4.11 -2.54 -1.25
C ILE A 17 3.97 -3.98 -1.75
N LEU A 18 4.01 -4.97 -0.85
CA LEU A 18 3.79 -6.39 -1.17
C LEU A 18 2.37 -6.63 -1.72
N GLY A 19 1.34 -6.08 -1.07
CA GLY A 19 -0.05 -6.18 -1.53
C GLY A 19 -0.27 -5.50 -2.88
N MET A 20 0.34 -4.32 -3.07
CA MET A 20 0.30 -3.57 -4.33
C MET A 20 0.94 -4.33 -5.49
N SER A 21 2.16 -4.80 -5.30
CA SER A 21 2.92 -5.53 -6.34
C SER A 21 2.27 -6.86 -6.70
N PHE A 22 1.68 -7.57 -5.73
CA PHE A 22 0.95 -8.81 -5.98
C PHE A 22 -0.33 -8.58 -6.80
N ALA A 23 -1.15 -7.58 -6.45
CA ALA A 23 -2.36 -7.24 -7.19
C ALA A 23 -2.03 -6.78 -8.63
N LEU A 24 -0.96 -5.98 -8.79
CA LEU A 24 -0.46 -5.58 -10.11
C LEU A 24 0.01 -6.78 -10.95
N ALA A 25 0.76 -7.71 -10.36
CA ALA A 25 1.25 -8.89 -11.07
C ALA A 25 0.10 -9.76 -11.59
N ILE A 26 -0.92 -10.01 -10.76
CA ILE A 26 -2.12 -10.76 -11.17
C ILE A 26 -2.93 -9.98 -12.22
N GLY A 27 -3.13 -8.68 -12.01
CA GLY A 27 -3.84 -7.83 -12.97
C GLY A 27 -3.19 -7.82 -14.35
N LEU A 28 -1.86 -7.71 -14.40
CA LEU A 28 -1.08 -7.77 -15.64
C LEU A 28 -1.13 -9.16 -16.30
N LEU A 29 -1.01 -10.25 -15.52
CA LEU A 29 -1.15 -11.62 -16.05
C LEU A 29 -2.51 -11.85 -16.70
N LEU A 30 -3.59 -11.39 -16.06
CA LEU A 30 -4.96 -11.49 -16.61
C LEU A 30 -5.14 -10.61 -17.85
N LEU A 31 -4.56 -9.41 -17.86
CA LEU A 31 -4.58 -8.51 -19.00
C LEU A 31 -3.84 -9.10 -20.21
N ILE A 32 -2.67 -9.70 -19.98
CA ILE A 32 -1.88 -10.42 -21.02
C ILE A 32 -2.68 -11.61 -21.57
N GLY A 33 -3.48 -12.28 -20.73
CA GLY A 33 -4.38 -13.35 -21.17
C GLY A 33 -5.59 -12.88 -21.99
N GLY A 34 -5.81 -11.57 -22.15
CA GLY A 34 -6.98 -11.00 -22.85
C GLY A 34 -8.23 -10.85 -21.98
N TRP A 35 -8.14 -11.13 -20.68
CA TRP A 35 -9.27 -11.10 -19.75
C TRP A 35 -9.38 -9.72 -19.09
N ILE A 36 -9.95 -8.76 -19.82
CA ILE A 36 -10.02 -7.34 -19.41
C ILE A 36 -10.89 -7.12 -18.15
N LEU A 37 -12.06 -7.77 -18.05
CA LEU A 37 -12.95 -7.65 -16.89
C LEU A 37 -12.30 -8.18 -15.59
N PRO A 38 -11.73 -9.40 -15.58
CA PRO A 38 -11.00 -9.91 -14.42
C PRO A 38 -9.77 -9.08 -14.06
N ALA A 39 -9.05 -8.55 -15.05
CA ALA A 39 -7.93 -7.66 -14.81
C ALA A 39 -8.38 -6.40 -14.05
N LEU A 40 -9.45 -5.73 -14.49
CA LEU A 40 -10.01 -4.56 -13.79
C LEU A 40 -10.40 -4.85 -12.35
N ILE A 41 -10.98 -6.02 -12.06
CA ILE A 41 -11.33 -6.43 -10.69
C ILE A 41 -10.07 -6.69 -9.85
N ALA A 42 -9.04 -7.33 -10.41
CA ALA A 42 -7.76 -7.52 -9.74
C ALA A 42 -7.07 -6.18 -9.42
N PHE A 43 -7.14 -5.23 -10.34
CA PHE A 43 -6.70 -3.85 -10.10
C PHE A 43 -7.58 -3.13 -9.07
N ALA A 44 -8.88 -3.42 -8.96
CA ALA A 44 -9.71 -2.87 -7.90
C ALA A 44 -9.35 -3.45 -6.51
N CYS A 45 -8.92 -4.71 -6.43
CA CYS A 45 -8.41 -5.33 -5.20
C CYS A 45 -7.09 -4.73 -4.70
N PHE A 46 -6.41 -3.90 -5.50
CA PHE A 46 -5.27 -3.08 -5.05
C PHE A 46 -5.68 -1.94 -4.10
N ALA A 47 -6.90 -1.41 -4.26
CA ALA A 47 -7.40 -0.26 -3.51
C ALA A 47 -7.37 -0.42 -1.97
N PRO A 48 -7.75 -1.56 -1.36
CA PRO A 48 -7.65 -1.72 0.09
C PRO A 48 -6.20 -1.68 0.61
N SER A 49 -5.24 -2.28 -0.11
CA SER A 49 -3.81 -2.23 0.27
C SER A 49 -3.21 -0.82 0.12
N PHE A 50 -3.67 -0.08 -0.90
CA PHE A 50 -3.33 1.34 -1.09
C PHE A 50 -3.95 2.23 -0.01
N GLY A 51 -5.22 2.01 0.31
CA GLY A 51 -5.93 2.76 1.36
C GLY A 51 -5.30 2.58 2.74
N LEU A 52 -4.88 1.36 3.10
CA LEU A 52 -4.17 1.10 4.35
C LEU A 52 -2.83 1.85 4.45
N LEU A 53 -2.07 1.92 3.35
CA LEU A 53 -0.81 2.67 3.32
C LEU A 53 -1.07 4.16 3.53
N VAL A 54 -1.98 4.74 2.74
CA VAL A 54 -2.30 6.17 2.80
C VAL A 54 -2.86 6.55 4.17
N MET A 55 -3.72 5.72 4.75
CA MET A 55 -4.28 5.99 6.08
C MET A 55 -3.19 6.02 7.14
N ILE A 56 -2.26 5.05 7.13
CA ILE A 56 -1.20 4.97 8.12
C ILE A 56 -0.14 6.05 7.91
N GLU A 57 0.19 6.41 6.67
CA GLU A 57 1.08 7.56 6.42
C GLU A 57 0.48 8.88 6.94
N ARG A 58 -0.84 9.07 6.81
CA ARG A 58 -1.51 10.25 7.38
C ARG A 58 -1.48 10.24 8.90
N PHE A 59 -1.72 9.10 9.55
CA PHE A 59 -1.62 9.00 11.01
C PHE A 59 -0.18 9.19 11.50
N ALA A 60 0.82 8.62 10.82
CA ALA A 60 2.23 8.79 11.18
C ALA A 60 2.71 10.24 11.00
N ALA A 61 2.21 10.95 9.98
CA ALA A 61 2.48 12.38 9.80
C ALA A 61 1.88 13.24 10.93
N VAL A 62 0.65 12.91 11.37
CA VAL A 62 -0.01 13.61 12.49
C VAL A 62 0.69 13.33 13.83
N ASP A 63 1.15 12.10 14.05
CA ASP A 63 1.87 11.72 15.27
C ASP A 63 3.27 12.38 15.34
N SER A 64 3.93 12.53 14.19
CA SER A 64 5.21 13.25 14.09
C SER A 64 5.05 14.75 14.43
N ASP A 65 3.97 15.38 13.95
CA ASP A 65 3.68 16.80 14.21
C ASP A 65 3.29 17.06 15.68
N ALA A 66 2.58 16.12 16.31
CA ALA A 66 2.20 16.19 17.73
C ALA A 66 3.36 15.93 18.70
N ALA A 67 4.41 15.21 18.28
CA ALA A 67 5.62 14.99 19.07
C ALA A 67 6.59 16.20 19.06
N GLU A 68 6.42 17.12 18.10
CA GLU A 68 7.21 18.35 17.97
C GLU A 68 6.58 19.58 18.67
N SER A 69 5.35 19.48 19.23
CA SER A 69 4.66 20.56 19.97
C SER A 69 4.71 20.36 21.49
#